data_AF-A0A9D5DQN6-F1
#
_entry.id   AF-A0A9D5DQN6-F1
#
_cell.length_a   1.000
_cell.length_b   1.000
_cell.length_c   1.000
_cell.angle_alpha   90.00
_cell.angle_beta   90.00
_cell.angle_gamma   90.00
#
_symmetry.space_group_name_H-M   'P 1'
#
loop_
_entity.id
_entity.type
_entity.pdbx_description
1 polymer ?
#
loop_
_entity_poly.entity_id
_entity_poly.type
_entity_poly.pdbx_seq_one_letter_code
_entity_poly.pdbx_strand_id
1 'polypeptide(L)' 'MKASVKLFLVLLMFLFAVLPFLVIYDPLSKAVPFLPNYESPSWFVPAGFVSILGIVILAIMLGNGDKHEPF' A
#
# COMPACT_ATOMS: atom_id res chain seq x y z
N MET A 1 11.81 9.39 -16.19
CA MET A 1 10.50 9.94 -15.71
C MET A 1 10.77 11.14 -14.81
N LYS A 2 9.96 12.23 -14.81
CA LYS A 2 10.28 13.40 -13.95
C LYS A 2 10.34 13.00 -12.47
N ALA A 3 11.35 13.47 -11.73
CA ALA A 3 11.57 13.15 -10.32
C ALA A 3 10.33 13.41 -9.44
N SER A 4 9.58 14.48 -9.72
CA SER A 4 8.33 14.81 -9.02
C SER A 4 7.25 13.74 -9.20
N VAL A 5 7.16 13.11 -10.38
CA VAL A 5 6.21 12.03 -10.65
C VAL A 5 6.63 10.75 -9.93
N LYS A 6 7.93 10.44 -9.91
CA LYS A 6 8.47 9.32 -9.13
C LYS A 6 8.14 9.46 -7.64
N LEU A 7 8.39 10.63 -7.07
CA LEU A 7 8.09 10.94 -5.68
C LEU A 7 6.58 10.81 -5.39
N PHE A 8 5.74 11.34 -6.28
CA PHE A 8 4.28 11.23 -6.15
C PHE A 8 3.80 9.77 -6.16
N LEU A 9 4.31 8.94 -7.07
CA LEU A 9 3.93 7.52 -7.16
C LEU A 9 4.35 6.76 -5.90
N VAL A 10 5.55 7.03 -5.37
CA VAL A 10 6.03 6.41 -4.12
C VAL A 10 5.14 6.82 -2.92
N LEU A 11 4.77 8.11 -2.82
CA LEU A 11 3.85 8.59 -1.78
C LEU A 11 2.47 7.91 -1.89
N LEU A 12 1.97 7.72 -3.12
CA LEU A 12 0.71 7.06 -3.36
C LEU A 12 0.77 5.57 -2.98
N MET A 13 1.88 4.87 -3.29
CA MET A 13 2.11 3.49 -2.86
C MET A 13 2.15 3.38 -1.33
N PHE A 14 2.78 4.35 -0.64
CA PHE A 14 2.79 4.39 0.82
C PHE A 14 1.39 4.57 1.40
N LEU A 15 0.57 5.46 0.81
CA LEU A 15 -0.82 5.65 1.23
C LEU A 15 -1.65 4.38 1.06
N PHE A 16 -1.50 3.68 -0.06
CA PHE A 16 -2.17 2.40 -0.28
C PHE A 16 -1.72 1.31 0.70
N ALA A 17 -0.50 1.34 1.20
CA ALA A 17 0.01 0.34 2.13
C ALA A 17 -0.64 0.41 3.53
N VAL A 18 -1.25 1.54 3.89
CA VAL A 18 -1.95 1.73 5.17
C VAL A 18 -3.13 0.77 5.30
N LEU A 19 -3.91 0.57 4.24
CA LEU A 19 -5.10 -0.29 4.28
C LEU A 19 -4.76 -1.77 4.54
N PRO A 20 -3.85 -2.41 3.79
CA PRO A 20 -3.37 -3.76 4.11
C PRO A 20 -2.77 -3.88 5.51
N PHE A 21 -2.02 -2.86 5.96
CA PHE A 21 -1.50 -2.84 7.31
C PHE A 21 -2.61 -2.90 8.36
N LEU A 22 -3.67 -2.10 8.22
CA LEU A 22 -4.80 -2.10 9.15
C LEU A 22 -5.59 -3.42 9.12
N VAL A 23 -5.70 -4.05 7.94
CA VAL A 23 -6.30 -5.39 7.82
C VAL A 23 -5.53 -6.45 8.62
N ILE A 24 -4.20 -6.37 8.65
CA ILE A 24 -3.36 -7.26 9.44
C ILE A 24 -3.36 -6.86 10.92
N TYR A 25 -3.48 -5.57 11.21
CA TYR A 25 -3.48 -5.05 12.56
C TYR A 25 -4.70 -5.52 13.38
N ASP A 26 -5.88 -5.67 12.76
CA ASP A 26 -7.09 -6.17 13.43
C ASP A 26 -6.86 -7.53 14.14
N PRO A 27 -6.52 -8.64 13.45
CA PRO A 27 -6.27 -9.91 14.12
C PRO A 27 -5.06 -9.87 15.06
N LEU A 28 -4.06 -9.04 14.76
CA LEU A 28 -2.88 -8.88 15.61
C LEU A 28 -3.24 -8.21 16.94
N SER A 29 -4.09 -7.18 16.91
CA SER A 29 -4.54 -6.46 18.10
C SER A 29 -5.34 -7.35 19.05
N LYS A 30 -6.02 -8.36 18.51
CA LYS A 30 -6.76 -9.37 19.28
C LYS A 30 -5.86 -10.48 19.83
N ALA A 31 -4.74 -10.78 19.18
CA ALA A 31 -3.80 -11.81 19.59
C ALA A 31 -2.78 -11.31 20.63
N VAL A 32 -2.48 -10.00 20.65
CA VAL A 32 -1.40 -9.41 21.44
C VAL A 32 -1.95 -8.50 22.54
N PRO A 33 -1.78 -8.85 23.84
CA PRO A 33 -2.46 -8.18 24.95
C PRO A 33 -2.10 -6.70 25.17
N PHE A 34 -0.93 -6.25 24.69
CA PHE A 34 -0.45 -4.89 24.88
C PHE A 34 -0.84 -3.94 23.73
N LEU A 35 -1.44 -4.45 22.65
CA LEU A 35 -1.86 -3.62 21.53
C LEU A 35 -3.26 -3.05 21.78
N PRO A 36 -3.51 -1.78 21.42
CA PRO A 36 -4.86 -1.23 21.42
C PRO A 36 -5.80 -2.08 20.56
N ASN A 37 -6.91 -2.51 21.15
CA ASN A 37 -7.94 -3.27 20.45
C ASN A 37 -8.48 -2.47 19.27
N TYR A 38 -8.51 -3.09 18.11
CA TYR A 38 -8.97 -2.48 16.86
C TYR A 38 -9.89 -3.44 16.13
N GLU A 39 -11.04 -2.93 15.72
CA GLU A 39 -11.97 -3.66 14.86
C GLU A 39 -12.02 -2.97 13.51
N SER A 40 -11.64 -3.72 12.47
CA SER A 40 -11.73 -3.21 11.11
C SER A 40 -13.17 -3.35 10.59
N PRO A 41 -13.65 -2.37 9.81
CA PRO A 41 -14.90 -2.52 9.07
C PRO A 41 -14.87 -3.72 8.12
N SER A 42 -16.00 -4.37 7.87
CA SER A 42 -16.08 -5.58 7.01
C SER A 42 -15.56 -5.39 5.58
N TRP A 43 -15.55 -4.14 5.08
CA TRP A 43 -15.03 -3.82 3.75
C TRP A 43 -13.51 -3.60 3.71
N PHE A 44 -12.82 -3.59 4.86
CA PHE A 44 -11.37 -3.37 4.89
C PHE A 44 -10.59 -4.50 4.21
N VAL A 45 -10.99 -5.76 4.40
CA VAL A 45 -10.34 -6.89 3.75
C VAL A 45 -10.34 -6.74 2.22
N PRO A 46 -11.49 -6.55 1.54
CA PRO A 46 -11.49 -6.32 0.10
C PRO A 46 -10.76 -5.03 -0.30
N ALA A 47 -10.85 -3.94 0.49
CA ALA A 47 -10.12 -2.70 0.20
C ALA A 47 -8.59 -2.87 0.31
N GLY A 48 -8.11 -3.70 1.25
CA GLY A 48 -6.70 -4.07 1.39
C GLY A 48 -6.21 -4.79 0.14
N PHE A 49 -6.96 -5.77 -0.37
CA PHE A 49 -6.63 -6.45 -1.62
C PHE A 49 -6.57 -5.49 -2.82
N VAL A 50 -7.56 -4.61 -2.97
CA VAL A 50 -7.56 -3.58 -4.03
C VAL A 50 -6.35 -2.66 -3.90
N SER A 51 -5.97 -2.30 -2.68
CA SER A 51 -4.79 -1.46 -2.42
C SER A 51 -3.49 -2.16 -2.81
N ILE A 52 -3.35 -3.45 -2.54
CA ILE A 52 -2.19 -4.26 -2.98
C ILE A 52 -2.13 -4.29 -4.51
N LEU A 53 -3.25 -4.53 -5.19
CA LEU A 53 -3.31 -4.49 -6.65
C LEU A 53 -2.88 -3.13 -7.21
N GLY A 54 -3.35 -2.04 -6.59
CA GLY A 54 -2.92 -0.68 -6.91
C GLY A 54 -1.41 -0.50 -6.77
N ILE A 55 -0.82 -0.95 -5.65
CA ILE A 55 0.63 -0.91 -5.42
C ILE A 55 1.38 -1.68 -6.51
N VAL A 56 0.93 -2.88 -6.89
CA VAL A 56 1.56 -3.70 -7.93
C VAL A 56 1.54 -2.97 -9.28
N ILE A 57 0.41 -2.39 -9.67
CA ILE A 57 0.29 -1.60 -10.92
C ILE A 57 1.24 -0.40 -10.88
N LEU A 58 1.23 0.36 -9.78
CA LEU A 58 2.11 1.52 -9.61
C LEU A 58 3.59 1.13 -9.66
N ALA A 59 3.96 0.00 -9.05
CA ALA A 59 5.32 -0.52 -9.10
C ALA A 59 5.76 -0.89 -10.52
N ILE A 60 4.87 -1.51 -11.32
CA ILE A 60 5.14 -1.81 -12.72
C ILE A 60 5.29 -0.52 -13.54
N MET A 61 4.41 0.46 -13.34
CA MET A 61 4.51 1.76 -14.02
C MET A 61 5.82 2.47 -13.69
N LEU A 62 6.23 2.46 -12.42
CA LEU A 62 7.51 3.01 -11.97
C LEU A 62 8.69 2.29 -12.64
N GLY A 63 8.69 0.96 -12.63
CA GLY A 63 9.75 0.13 -13.19
C GLY A 63 9.86 0.20 -14.72
N ASN A 64 8.75 0.48 -15.42
CA ASN A 64 8.77 0.70 -16.87
C ASN A 64 9.15 2.15 -17.23
N GLY A 65 8.77 3.13 -16.41
CA GLY A 65 9.14 4.54 -16.60
C GLY A 65 10.63 4.83 -16.39
N ASP A 66 11.34 4.01 -15.60
CA ASP A 66 12.80 4.08 -15.42
C ASP A 66 13.58 3.41 -16.57
N LYS A 67 12.98 2.49 -17.35
CA LYS A 67 13.63 1.80 -18.48
C LYS A 67 13.79 2.66 -19.75
N HIS A 68 13.24 3.88 -19.75
CA HIS A 68 13.27 4.80 -20.89
C HIS A 68 14.26 5.98 -20.72
N GLU A 69 15.23 5.85 -19.82
CA GLU A 69 16.41 6.74 -19.81
C GLU A 69 17.54 6.00 -20.55
N PRO A 70 17.68 6.17 -21.88
CA PRO A 70 18.90 5.77 -22.56
C PRO A 70 20.02 6.69 -22.04
N PHE A 71 21.11 6.07 -21.58
CA PHE A 71 22.40 6.74 -21.50
C PHE A 71 22.78 7.29 -22.88
#